data_AF-A0A2G3DUK2-F1
#
_entry.id   AF-A0A2G3DUK2-F1
#
_cell.length_a   1.000
_cell.length_b   1.000
_cell.length_c   1.000
_cell.angle_alpha   90.00
_cell.angle_beta   90.00
_cell.angle_gamma   90.00
#
_symmetry.space_group_name_H-M   'P 1'
#
loop_
_entity.id
_entity.type
_entity.pdbx_description
1 polymer ?
#
loop_
_entity_poly.entity_id
_entity_poly.type
_entity_poly.pdbx_seq_one_letter_code
_entity_poly.pdbx_strand_id
1 'polypeptide(L)'
;MQVQSLERTFIDKVFAVCDYRIQNMMDRDSRHLYDIAKLLPEVEITPELDSLIDKVRDDRMMSKNNPSAQLEYNIPEMLKEIISSRFYESDYNNITKKLLYEDVSYNDAIKKGIAIVADMEIFVYKK
;
A
#
# COMPACT_ATOMS: atom_id res chain seq x y z
N MET A 1 -9.12 -21.92 -10.05
CA MET A 1 -8.95 -20.72 -9.20
C MET A 1 -8.36 -19.65 -10.10
N GLN A 2 -9.09 -18.57 -10.42
CA GLN A 2 -8.47 -17.45 -11.12
C GLN A 2 -7.52 -16.77 -10.14
N VAL A 3 -6.23 -16.77 -10.46
CA VAL A 3 -5.20 -16.09 -9.67
C VAL A 3 -5.27 -14.61 -10.06
N GLN A 4 -5.35 -13.74 -9.06
CA GLN A 4 -5.31 -12.29 -9.26
C GLN A 4 -3.95 -11.89 -9.85
N SER A 5 -3.92 -10.87 -10.73
CA SER A 5 -2.64 -10.40 -11.29
C SER A 5 -1.78 -9.73 -10.23
N LEU A 6 -0.46 -9.68 -10.48
CA LEU A 6 0.50 -9.11 -9.54
C LEU A 6 0.28 -7.61 -9.33
N GLU A 7 -0.04 -6.91 -10.42
CA GLU A 7 -0.39 -5.49 -10.45
C GLU A 7 -1.59 -5.22 -9.57
N ARG A 8 -2.65 -6.03 -9.72
CA ARG A 8 -3.86 -5.87 -8.93
C ARG A 8 -3.58 -6.12 -7.45
N THR A 9 -2.81 -7.16 -7.12
CA THR A 9 -2.40 -7.42 -5.74
C THR A 9 -1.59 -6.25 -5.16
N PHE A 10 -0.63 -5.70 -5.92
CA PHE A 10 0.13 -4.52 -5.51
C PHE A 10 -0.78 -3.32 -5.20
N ILE A 11 -1.71 -3.00 -6.10
CA ILE A 11 -2.66 -1.90 -5.93
C ILE A 11 -3.52 -2.11 -4.67
N ASP A 12 -4.08 -3.31 -4.49
CA ASP A 12 -4.91 -3.62 -3.32
C ASP A 12 -4.13 -3.48 -2.01
N LYS A 13 -2.83 -3.81 -1.99
CA LYS A 13 -1.97 -3.67 -0.80
C LYS A 13 -1.68 -2.21 -0.47
N VAL A 14 -1.42 -1.36 -1.47
CA VAL A 14 -1.22 0.08 -1.27
C VAL A 14 -2.47 0.72 -0.66
N PHE A 15 -3.66 0.43 -1.20
CA PHE A 15 -4.91 0.92 -0.63
C PHE A 15 -5.16 0.35 0.78
N ALA A 16 -4.89 -0.93 1.03
CA ALA A 16 -5.08 -1.53 2.35
C ALA A 16 -4.26 -0.80 3.43
N VAL A 17 -2.99 -0.48 3.16
CA VAL A 17 -2.13 0.29 4.07
C VAL A 17 -2.71 1.68 4.37
N CYS A 18 -3.39 2.30 3.41
CA CYS A 18 -4.06 3.59 3.60
C CYS A 18 -5.40 3.43 4.36
N ASP A 19 -6.18 2.40 4.06
CA ASP A 19 -7.45 2.10 4.72
C ASP A 19 -7.26 1.87 6.22
N TYR A 20 -6.31 1.01 6.58
CA TYR A 20 -6.00 0.69 7.98
C TYR A 20 -5.47 1.90 8.74
N ARG A 21 -4.74 2.80 8.07
CA ARG A 21 -4.33 4.07 8.65
C ARG A 21 -5.53 4.95 9.02
N ILE A 22 -6.55 5.05 8.15
CA ILE A 22 -7.78 5.82 8.43
C ILE A 22 -8.58 5.17 9.55
N GLN A 23 -8.67 3.85 9.54
CA GLN A 23 -9.40 3.07 10.54
C GLN A 23 -8.66 2.97 11.89
N ASN A 24 -7.45 3.53 11.98
CA ASN A 24 -6.56 3.44 13.14
C ASN A 24 -6.28 1.98 13.57
N MET A 25 -6.20 1.09 12.58
CA MET A 25 -5.89 -0.33 12.75
C MET A 25 -4.40 -0.55 12.48
N MET A 26 -3.65 -0.90 13.52
CA MET A 26 -2.21 -1.18 13.41
C MET A 26 -1.90 -2.68 13.45
N ASP A 27 -2.75 -3.46 14.11
CA ASP A 27 -2.42 -4.83 14.51
C ASP A 27 -2.49 -5.79 13.32
N ARG A 28 -1.36 -6.45 13.04
CA ARG A 28 -1.17 -7.50 12.01
C ARG A 28 -1.21 -7.04 10.55
N ASP A 29 -1.43 -5.76 10.31
CA ASP A 29 -1.58 -5.20 8.96
C ASP A 29 -0.28 -4.58 8.41
N SER A 30 0.74 -4.37 9.26
CA SER A 30 2.05 -3.83 8.84
C SER A 30 2.80 -4.72 7.84
N ARG A 31 2.41 -6.01 7.72
CA ARG A 31 2.99 -6.95 6.75
C ARG A 31 2.83 -6.50 5.31
N HIS A 32 1.82 -5.67 5.03
CA HIS A 32 1.63 -5.11 3.70
C HIS A 32 2.75 -4.17 3.28
N LEU A 33 3.46 -3.54 4.22
CA LEU A 33 4.66 -2.76 3.90
C LEU A 33 5.75 -3.65 3.29
N TYR A 34 5.93 -4.85 3.85
CA TYR A 34 6.84 -5.84 3.30
C TYR A 34 6.32 -6.38 1.96
N ASP A 35 5.03 -6.74 1.88
CA ASP A 35 4.42 -7.22 0.63
C ASP A 35 4.65 -6.20 -0.51
N ILE A 36 4.38 -4.91 -0.28
CA ILE A 36 4.57 -3.84 -1.27
C ILE A 36 6.05 -3.75 -1.68
N ALA A 37 6.99 -3.82 -0.73
CA ALA A 37 8.41 -3.79 -1.02
C ALA A 37 8.90 -4.99 -1.86
N LYS A 38 8.24 -6.14 -1.77
CA LYS A 38 8.54 -7.33 -2.58
C LYS A 38 7.83 -7.33 -3.93
N LEU A 39 6.62 -6.75 -4.00
CA LEU A 39 5.81 -6.69 -5.21
C LEU A 39 6.29 -5.59 -6.16
N LEU A 40 6.68 -4.43 -5.64
CA LEU A 40 7.02 -3.27 -6.46
C LEU A 40 8.11 -3.54 -7.53
N PRO A 41 9.22 -4.26 -7.25
CA PRO A 41 10.22 -4.57 -8.28
C PRO A 41 9.72 -5.48 -9.41
N GLU A 42 8.65 -6.23 -9.17
CA GLU A 42 8.07 -7.19 -10.10
C GLU A 42 6.90 -6.61 -10.90
N VAL A 43 6.46 -5.39 -10.56
CA VAL A 43 5.37 -4.69 -11.25
C VAL A 43 5.96 -3.67 -12.22
N GLU A 44 5.64 -3.82 -13.50
CA GLU A 44 6.02 -2.83 -14.50
C GLU A 44 5.10 -1.61 -14.42
N ILE A 45 5.70 -0.42 -14.30
CA ILE A 45 4.96 0.85 -14.28
C ILE A 45 4.61 1.24 -15.72
N THR A 46 3.44 0.82 -16.17
CA THR A 46 2.93 1.09 -17.53
C THR A 46 1.65 1.94 -17.50
N PRO A 47 1.24 2.54 -18.64
CA PRO A 47 -0.06 3.23 -18.74
C PRO A 47 -1.26 2.32 -18.41
N GLU A 48 -1.13 1.01 -18.64
CA GLU A 48 -2.15 0.02 -18.27
C GLU A 48 -2.26 -0.14 -16.75
N LEU A 49 -1.14 -0.12 -16.03
CA LEU A 49 -1.13 -0.11 -14.56
C LEU A 49 -1.79 1.16 -14.03
N ASP A 50 -1.44 2.32 -14.59
CA ASP A 50 -2.03 3.62 -14.22
C ASP A 50 -3.57 3.60 -14.39
N SER A 51 -4.03 3.11 -15.55
CA SER A 51 -5.46 2.93 -15.83
C SER A 51 -6.14 1.89 -14.91
N LEU A 52 -5.40 0.87 -14.48
CA LEU A 52 -5.89 -0.15 -13.55
C LEU A 52 -6.02 0.43 -12.14
N ILE A 53 -5.11 1.28 -11.68
CA ILE A 53 -5.19 1.96 -10.38
C ILE A 53 -6.51 2.73 -10.26
N ASP A 54 -6.84 3.55 -11.26
CA ASP A 54 -8.10 4.32 -11.24
C ASP A 54 -9.34 3.40 -11.25
N LYS A 55 -9.34 2.33 -12.06
CA LYS A 55 -10.44 1.35 -12.06
C LYS A 55 -10.60 0.67 -10.70
N VAL A 56 -9.49 0.28 -10.08
CA VAL A 56 -9.52 -0.34 -8.74
C VAL A 56 -10.02 0.67 -7.72
N ARG A 57 -9.62 1.95 -7.82
CA ARG A 57 -10.13 3.00 -6.94
C ARG A 57 -11.65 3.17 -7.11
N ASP A 58 -12.16 3.23 -8.34
CA ASP A 58 -13.59 3.31 -8.63
C ASP A 58 -14.36 2.17 -7.97
N ASP A 59 -13.89 0.93 -8.17
CA ASP A 59 -14.51 -0.27 -7.57
C ASP A 59 -14.49 -0.20 -6.04
N ARG A 60 -13.38 0.27 -5.46
CA ARG A 60 -13.20 0.36 -4.01
C ARG A 60 -14.10 1.44 -3.40
N MET A 61 -14.33 2.56 -4.09
CA MET A 61 -15.20 3.66 -3.65
C MET A 61 -16.64 3.19 -3.37
N MET A 62 -17.09 2.12 -4.03
CA MET A 62 -18.43 1.55 -3.85
C MET A 62 -18.63 0.86 -2.48
N SER A 63 -17.56 0.65 -1.70
CA SER A 63 -17.61 -0.04 -0.41
C SER A 63 -17.13 0.85 0.73
N LYS A 64 -17.90 0.89 1.82
CA LYS A 64 -17.54 1.61 3.06
C LYS A 64 -16.27 1.06 3.74
N ASN A 65 -15.86 -0.16 3.42
CA ASN A 65 -14.69 -0.80 4.01
C ASN A 65 -13.36 -0.31 3.41
N ASN A 66 -13.40 0.47 2.32
CA ASN A 66 -12.22 1.00 1.62
C ASN A 66 -12.20 2.55 1.71
N PRO A 67 -12.10 3.14 2.91
CA PRO A 67 -12.23 4.58 3.08
C PRO A 67 -11.20 5.40 2.29
N SER A 68 -9.98 4.90 2.09
CA SER A 68 -8.91 5.61 1.37
C SER A 68 -9.19 5.79 -0.12
N ALA A 69 -10.13 5.05 -0.69
CA ALA A 69 -10.53 5.21 -2.08
C ALA A 69 -11.37 6.49 -2.31
N GLN A 70 -12.00 7.04 -1.26
CA GLN A 70 -12.84 8.23 -1.39
C GLN A 70 -12.03 9.46 -1.85
N LEU A 71 -12.69 10.41 -2.53
CA LEU A 71 -12.02 11.51 -3.22
C LEU A 71 -11.37 12.52 -2.28
N GLU A 72 -11.78 12.58 -1.01
CA GLU A 72 -11.13 13.44 -0.02
C GLU A 72 -9.70 12.99 0.34
N TYR A 73 -9.31 11.75 0.02
CA TYR A 73 -8.01 11.20 0.34
C TYR A 73 -7.06 11.23 -0.85
N ASN A 74 -5.85 11.75 -0.61
CA ASN A 74 -4.73 11.69 -1.55
C ASN A 74 -3.77 10.58 -1.11
N ILE A 75 -3.67 9.51 -1.90
CA ILE A 75 -2.88 8.33 -1.55
C ILE A 75 -1.39 8.66 -1.39
N PRO A 76 -0.70 9.36 -2.31
CA PRO A 76 0.68 9.79 -2.09
C PRO A 76 0.91 10.55 -0.77
N GLU A 77 0.04 11.51 -0.43
CA GLU A 77 0.17 12.28 0.81
C GLU A 77 -0.11 11.42 2.05
N MET A 78 -1.05 10.49 1.98
CA MET A 78 -1.27 9.50 3.06
C MET A 78 -0.04 8.62 3.28
N LEU A 79 0.60 8.14 2.21
CA LEU A 79 1.81 7.34 2.33
C LEU A 79 2.95 8.15 2.99
N LYS A 80 3.12 9.42 2.63
CA LYS A 80 4.09 10.31 3.28
C LYS A 80 3.78 10.51 4.76
N GLU A 81 2.51 10.66 5.12
CA GLU A 81 2.07 10.76 6.52
C GLU A 81 2.37 9.47 7.30
N ILE A 82 2.06 8.30 6.74
CA ILE A 82 2.35 6.99 7.34
C ILE A 82 3.86 6.82 7.60
N ILE A 83 4.70 7.25 6.66
CA ILE A 83 6.16 7.17 6.77
C ILE A 83 6.67 8.09 7.88
N SER A 84 6.21 9.34 7.90
CA SER A 84 6.68 10.36 8.85
C SER A 84 6.18 10.12 10.28
N SER A 85 4.95 9.63 10.44
CA SER A 85 4.39 9.26 11.76
C SER A 85 4.91 7.93 12.29
N ARG A 86 5.56 7.12 11.43
CA ARG A 86 6.03 5.76 11.75
C ARG A 86 4.90 4.86 12.26
N PHE A 87 3.66 5.09 11.79
CA PHE A 87 2.43 4.46 12.29
C PHE A 87 2.54 2.94 12.47
N TYR A 88 3.11 2.24 11.50
CA TYR A 88 3.23 0.77 11.51
C TYR A 88 4.49 0.22 12.19
N GLU A 89 5.43 1.06 12.65
CA GLU A 89 6.74 0.57 13.11
C GLU A 89 6.63 -0.41 14.28
N SER A 90 5.77 -0.10 15.26
CA SER A 90 5.60 -0.94 16.45
C SER A 90 5.09 -2.33 16.08
N ASP A 91 4.02 -2.42 15.28
CA ASP A 91 3.48 -3.71 14.82
C ASP A 91 4.50 -4.44 13.94
N TYR A 92 5.19 -3.71 13.06
CA TYR A 92 6.18 -4.31 12.16
C TYR A 92 7.30 -5.00 12.95
N ASN A 93 7.90 -4.31 13.92
CA ASN A 93 9.02 -4.85 14.70
C ASN A 93 8.58 -5.96 15.66
N ASN A 94 7.37 -5.87 16.21
CA ASN A 94 6.91 -6.82 17.22
C ASN A 94 6.23 -8.06 16.64
N ILE A 95 5.63 -7.96 15.45
CA ILE A 95 4.85 -9.01 14.80
C ILE A 95 5.46 -9.38 13.44
N THR A 96 5.37 -8.49 12.44
CA THR A 96 5.72 -8.81 11.06
C THR A 96 7.14 -9.34 10.91
N LYS A 97 8.13 -8.63 11.47
CA LYS A 97 9.54 -9.01 11.37
C LYS A 97 9.83 -10.42 11.89
N LYS A 98 9.10 -10.88 12.91
CA LYS A 98 9.25 -12.23 13.48
C LYS A 98 8.65 -13.34 12.61
N LEU A 99 7.81 -12.98 11.65
CA LEU A 99 7.13 -13.91 10.73
C LEU A 99 7.85 -14.01 9.37
N LEU A 100 8.83 -13.14 9.09
CA LEU A 100 9.58 -13.15 7.86
C LEU A 100 10.68 -14.23 7.90
N TYR A 101 10.91 -14.88 6.77
CA TYR A 101 12.03 -15.81 6.58
C TYR A 101 13.36 -15.10 6.27
N GLU A 102 13.32 -13.78 6.08
CA GLU A 102 14.48 -12.93 5.81
C GLU A 102 14.52 -11.73 6.78
N ASP A 103 15.73 -11.23 7.06
CA ASP A 103 15.90 -10.06 7.93
C ASP A 103 15.72 -8.77 7.12
N VAL A 104 14.47 -8.30 7.06
CA VAL A 104 14.12 -7.01 6.48
C VAL A 104 13.71 -6.07 7.61
N SER A 105 14.40 -4.93 7.72
CA SER A 105 14.06 -3.91 8.70
C SER A 105 12.82 -3.11 8.28
N TYR A 106 12.13 -2.49 9.23
CA TYR A 106 11.02 -1.57 8.93
C TYR A 106 11.46 -0.48 7.94
N ASN A 107 12.64 0.13 8.17
CA ASN A 107 13.15 1.19 7.30
C ASN A 107 13.45 0.66 5.88
N ASP A 108 13.92 -0.58 5.74
CA ASP A 108 14.13 -1.19 4.43
C ASP A 108 12.81 -1.45 3.70
N ALA A 109 11.78 -1.96 4.39
CA ALA A 109 10.46 -2.17 3.82
C ALA A 109 9.83 -0.84 3.36
N ILE A 110 9.97 0.22 4.16
CA ILE A 110 9.52 1.56 3.76
C ILE A 110 10.28 2.05 2.52
N LYS A 111 11.62 2.03 2.57
CA LYS A 111 12.48 2.59 1.52
C LYS A 111 12.31 1.86 0.18
N LYS A 112 12.11 0.55 0.21
CA LYS A 112 11.95 -0.28 -1.01
C LYS A 112 10.49 -0.43 -1.46
N GLY A 113 9.54 0.03 -0.65
CA GLY A 113 8.11 -0.08 -0.92
C GLY A 113 7.45 1.29 -0.98
N ILE A 114 6.68 1.63 0.04
CA ILE A 114 5.75 2.77 0.00
C ILE A 114 6.43 4.14 -0.17
N ALA A 115 7.71 4.30 0.17
CA ALA A 115 8.43 5.55 -0.09
C ALA A 115 8.56 5.83 -1.59
N ILE A 116 8.87 4.79 -2.37
CA ILE A 116 8.95 4.90 -3.83
C ILE A 116 7.55 5.19 -4.42
N VAL A 117 6.53 4.47 -3.92
CA VAL A 117 5.15 4.65 -4.38
C VAL A 117 4.64 6.08 -4.11
N ALA A 118 4.99 6.65 -2.97
CA ALA A 118 4.62 8.02 -2.60
C ALA A 118 5.21 9.08 -3.54
N ASP A 119 6.37 8.80 -4.15
CA ASP A 119 7.07 9.70 -5.07
C ASP A 119 6.66 9.51 -6.55
N MET A 120 6.04 8.37 -6.90
CA MET A 120 5.70 8.00 -8.28
C MET A 120 4.49 8.73 -8.86
N GLU A 121 3.68 9.42 -8.06
CA GLU A 121 2.42 10.09 -8.44
C GLU A 121 1.38 9.22 -9.20
N ILE A 122 1.64 7.94 -9.47
CA ILE A 122 0.72 7.01 -10.18
C ILE A 122 -0.56 6.70 -9.38
N PHE A 123 -0.59 7.02 -8.09
CA PHE A 123 -1.78 6.91 -7.24
C PHE A 123 -2.52 8.25 -7.05
N VAL A 124 -2.13 9.30 -7.77
CA VAL A 124 -2.97 10.49 -7.94
C VAL A 124 -4.13 10.10 -8.85
N TYR A 125 -5.36 10.28 -8.38
CA TYR A 125 -6.55 9.93 -9.15
C TYR A 125 -6.76 10.94 -10.27
N LYS A 126 -6.93 10.42 -11.50
CA LYS A 126 -6.88 11.23 -12.74
C LYS A 126 -8.23 11.34 -13.45
N LYS A 127 -9.30 10.78 -12.90
CA LYS A 127 -10.65 10.81 -13.47
C LYS A 127 -11.52 11.90 -12.86
#